data_AF-A0A0F9CMD6-F1
#
_entry.id   AF-A0A0F9CMD6-F1
#
_cell.length_a   1.000
_cell.length_b   1.000
_cell.length_c   1.000
_cell.angle_alpha   90.00
_cell.angle_beta   90.00
_cell.angle_gamma   90.00
#
_symmetry.space_group_name_H-M   'P 1'
#
loop_
_entity.id
_entity.type
_entity.pdbx_description
1 polymer ?
#
loop_
_entity_poly.entity_id
_entity_poly.type
_entity_poly.pdbx_seq_one_letter_code
_entity_poly.pdbx_strand_id
1 'polypeptide(L)'
;MLPVIRCDENLYSVPKFDLGKADIKDFMNELSGFHEQFADCFQRSESREHFFNYMAGQFSELERKSIEPIALAVKDGNVRAMQRFVSVAQWDDNNILSKYRSFVNDDFGSPDGALIFDESGFLKKAQDYVKANRSEPFFLYYALQQPHVPRTPSPRFVGSSGMGPRGDVILEADWCVGELINTLESEGLLDNTLIIFSSDNGPVLNDGYYDDAVEKLGDHRPAGPLRGGKYSLFEAGTRVPFITYWKGNIEPGISDAMVSQLDLLSSLAELVGSDEKGRDSDDLLDVFLGKSEKGRDQIVLEATSRTAFRQGDWAMIPPYGGPSVNKYVNIELGNDKEYQLYNLKEDIGQQKNLAQSNMEKLEEMIAAYKKIRGEGAEVVEEMELK
;
A
#
# COMPACT_ATOMS: atom_id res chain seq x y z
N MET A 1 10.59 -31.54 -15.23
CA MET A 1 9.40 -32.21 -15.80
C MET A 1 8.25 -31.83 -14.90
N LEU A 2 7.43 -30.86 -15.30
CA LEU A 2 6.26 -30.43 -14.50
C LEU A 2 5.29 -31.62 -14.39
N PRO A 3 4.56 -31.78 -13.27
CA PRO A 3 3.59 -32.86 -13.14
C PRO A 3 2.54 -32.80 -14.25
N VAL A 4 2.13 -33.96 -14.74
CA VAL A 4 1.21 -34.23 -15.87
C VAL A 4 -0.23 -33.68 -15.66
N ILE A 5 -0.45 -32.82 -14.66
CA ILE A 5 -1.78 -32.39 -14.17
C ILE A 5 -2.23 -31.04 -14.79
N ARG A 6 -1.59 -30.60 -15.88
CA ARG A 6 -2.01 -29.38 -16.62
C ARG A 6 -2.23 -29.67 -18.10
N CYS A 7 -3.07 -30.66 -18.39
CA CYS A 7 -3.66 -30.87 -19.72
C CYS A 7 -5.12 -30.42 -19.67
N ASP A 8 -5.65 -29.87 -20.77
CA ASP A 8 -7.04 -29.38 -20.88
C ASP A 8 -8.11 -30.42 -20.49
N GLU A 9 -7.75 -31.70 -20.50
CA GLU A 9 -8.62 -32.83 -20.14
C GLU A 9 -8.70 -33.11 -18.62
N ASN A 10 -7.82 -32.53 -17.79
CA ASN A 10 -7.73 -32.74 -16.34
C ASN A 10 -7.86 -31.45 -15.53
N LEU A 11 -8.63 -30.49 -16.03
CA LEU A 11 -9.08 -29.36 -15.21
C LEU A 11 -10.04 -29.92 -14.15
N TYR A 12 -9.66 -29.84 -12.88
CA TYR A 12 -10.64 -29.98 -11.79
C TYR A 12 -11.77 -29.01 -12.07
N SER A 13 -12.94 -29.52 -12.44
CA SER A 13 -14.13 -28.70 -12.51
C SER A 13 -14.37 -28.18 -11.11
N VAL A 14 -14.27 -26.86 -10.92
CA VAL A 14 -14.77 -26.23 -9.69
C VAL A 14 -16.18 -26.78 -9.48
N PRO A 15 -16.48 -27.40 -8.31
CA PRO A 15 -17.80 -27.91 -8.05
C PRO A 15 -18.81 -26.81 -8.39
N LYS A 16 -19.76 -27.11 -9.28
CA LYS A 16 -20.88 -26.20 -9.46
C LYS A 16 -21.66 -26.25 -8.17
N PHE A 17 -21.52 -25.20 -7.36
CA PHE A 17 -22.38 -24.98 -6.22
C PHE A 17 -23.77 -24.70 -6.78
N ASP A 18 -24.65 -25.69 -6.71
CA ASP A 18 -26.06 -25.55 -7.09
C ASP A 18 -26.76 -24.69 -6.02
N LEU A 19 -26.51 -23.38 -6.05
CA LEU A 19 -27.15 -22.41 -5.18
C LEU A 19 -28.61 -22.21 -5.61
N GLY A 20 -29.52 -22.67 -4.77
CA GLY A 20 -30.96 -22.47 -4.92
C GLY A 20 -31.47 -21.25 -4.15
N LYS A 21 -32.73 -20.88 -4.43
CA LYS A 21 -33.41 -19.81 -3.67
C LYS A 21 -33.59 -20.14 -2.19
N ALA A 22 -33.62 -21.43 -1.84
CA ALA A 22 -33.72 -21.88 -0.45
C ALA A 22 -32.43 -21.58 0.32
N ASP A 23 -31.27 -21.86 -0.28
CA ASP A 23 -29.95 -21.60 0.33
C ASP A 23 -29.76 -20.10 0.59
N ILE A 24 -30.20 -19.25 -0.34
CA ILE A 24 -30.20 -17.78 -0.14
C ILE A 24 -31.14 -17.36 1.00
N LYS A 25 -32.29 -18.02 1.12
CA LYS A 25 -33.30 -17.70 2.15
C LYS A 25 -32.83 -18.07 3.55
N ASP A 26 -32.10 -19.18 3.68
CA ASP A 26 -31.62 -19.71 4.95
C ASP A 26 -30.18 -19.27 5.28
N PHE A 27 -29.51 -18.58 4.36
CA PHE A 27 -28.13 -18.09 4.53
C PHE A 27 -27.87 -17.40 5.87
N MET A 28 -28.78 -16.52 6.32
CA MET A 28 -28.60 -15.82 7.60
C MET A 28 -28.69 -16.76 8.81
N ASN A 29 -29.50 -17.82 8.72
CA ASN A 29 -29.58 -18.84 9.76
C ASN A 29 -28.31 -19.70 9.76
N GLU A 30 -27.80 -20.06 8.58
CA GLU A 30 -26.54 -20.79 8.43
C GLU A 30 -25.34 -19.97 8.93
N LEU A 31 -25.29 -18.68 8.58
CA LEU A 31 -24.27 -17.74 9.05
C LEU A 31 -24.30 -17.60 10.58
N SER A 32 -25.49 -17.57 11.18
CA SER A 32 -25.66 -17.58 12.63
C SER A 32 -25.24 -18.92 13.26
N GLY A 33 -25.57 -20.04 12.62
CA GLY A 33 -25.14 -21.37 13.04
C GLY A 33 -23.62 -21.53 13.00
N PHE A 34 -22.99 -21.07 11.92
CA PHE A 34 -21.54 -21.01 11.78
C PHE A 34 -20.90 -20.15 12.88
N HIS A 35 -21.45 -18.96 13.14
CA HIS A 35 -20.99 -18.08 14.21
C HIS A 35 -21.06 -18.72 15.60
N GLU A 36 -22.14 -19.44 15.90
CA GLU A 36 -22.33 -20.12 17.18
C GLU A 36 -21.24 -21.17 17.46
N GLN A 37 -20.69 -21.79 16.41
CA GLN A 37 -19.60 -22.76 16.58
C GLN A 37 -18.35 -22.16 17.22
N PHE A 38 -18.16 -20.83 17.12
CA PHE A 38 -17.04 -20.08 17.70
C PHE A 38 -17.42 -19.37 19.00
N ALA A 39 -18.60 -19.63 19.57
CA ALA A 39 -19.06 -18.93 20.77
C ALA A 39 -18.10 -19.03 21.96
N ASP A 40 -17.46 -20.20 22.12
CA ASP A 40 -16.47 -20.53 23.15
C ASP A 40 -15.09 -19.91 22.89
N CYS A 41 -14.89 -19.25 21.75
CA CYS A 41 -13.63 -18.60 21.42
C CYS A 41 -13.55 -17.17 21.95
N PHE A 42 -14.67 -16.55 22.28
CA PHE A 42 -14.71 -15.16 22.75
C PHE A 42 -14.75 -15.09 24.28
N GLN A 43 -13.92 -14.22 24.86
CA GLN A 43 -13.94 -14.00 26.31
C GLN A 43 -15.19 -13.24 26.80
N ARG A 44 -15.87 -12.51 25.91
CA ARG A 44 -17.03 -11.65 26.21
C ARG A 44 -18.11 -11.80 25.16
N SER A 45 -19.36 -11.74 25.59
CA SER A 45 -20.55 -11.80 24.72
C SER A 45 -20.60 -10.65 23.73
N GLU A 46 -20.16 -9.46 24.13
CA GLU A 46 -20.17 -8.25 23.30
C GLU A 46 -19.19 -8.39 22.12
N SER A 47 -18.00 -8.95 22.36
CA SER A 47 -17.02 -9.23 21.29
C SER A 47 -17.59 -10.25 20.30
N ARG A 48 -18.28 -11.27 20.81
CA ARG A 48 -18.95 -12.27 19.99
C ARG A 48 -20.05 -11.64 19.12
N GLU A 49 -20.87 -10.76 19.68
CA GLU A 49 -21.91 -10.04 18.94
C GLU A 49 -21.33 -9.10 17.88
N HIS A 50 -20.27 -8.35 18.22
CA HIS A 50 -19.56 -7.51 17.25
C HIS A 50 -18.95 -8.32 16.11
N PHE A 51 -18.43 -9.52 16.38
CA PHE A 51 -17.96 -10.43 15.33
C PHE A 51 -19.08 -10.83 14.37
N PHE A 52 -20.26 -11.21 14.89
CA PHE A 52 -21.41 -11.56 14.04
C PHE A 52 -21.86 -10.38 13.17
N ASN A 53 -22.01 -9.21 13.79
CA ASN A 53 -22.41 -7.99 13.08
C ASN A 53 -21.41 -7.61 12.00
N TYR A 54 -20.11 -7.76 12.25
CA TYR A 54 -19.08 -7.56 11.24
C TYR A 54 -19.20 -8.56 10.08
N MET A 55 -19.37 -9.86 10.37
CA MET A 55 -19.56 -10.88 9.32
C MET A 55 -20.80 -10.60 8.47
N ALA A 56 -21.96 -10.35 9.10
CA ALA A 56 -23.20 -10.03 8.41
C ALA A 56 -23.05 -8.76 7.55
N GLY A 57 -22.34 -7.75 8.06
CA GLY A 57 -22.01 -6.53 7.33
C GLY A 57 -21.20 -6.77 6.05
N GLN A 58 -20.28 -7.76 6.03
CA GLN A 58 -19.54 -8.12 4.82
C GLN A 58 -20.44 -8.69 3.71
N PHE A 59 -21.56 -9.32 4.07
CA PHE A 59 -22.55 -9.84 3.13
C PHE A 59 -23.68 -8.87 2.80
N SER A 60 -23.70 -7.69 3.42
CA SER A 60 -24.75 -6.69 3.20
C SER A 60 -24.66 -6.00 1.83
N GLU A 61 -25.68 -5.21 1.49
CA GLU A 61 -25.73 -4.36 0.30
C GLU A 61 -25.05 -2.98 0.49
N LEU A 62 -24.30 -2.79 1.59
CA LEU A 62 -23.56 -1.55 1.82
C LEU A 62 -22.53 -1.32 0.72
N GLU A 63 -22.51 -0.11 0.17
CA GLU A 63 -21.56 0.32 -0.87
C GLU A 63 -20.10 0.20 -0.39
N ARG A 64 -19.85 0.57 0.87
CA ARG A 64 -18.55 0.42 1.53
C ARG A 64 -18.68 -0.50 2.74
N LYS A 65 -17.93 -1.61 2.74
CA LYS A 65 -18.01 -2.67 3.77
C LYS A 65 -16.89 -2.60 4.81
N SER A 66 -16.42 -1.40 5.11
CA SER A 66 -15.49 -1.17 6.22
C SER A 66 -16.24 -1.14 7.56
N ILE A 67 -15.49 -1.17 8.67
CA ILE A 67 -16.04 -1.22 10.04
C ILE A 67 -17.05 -0.09 10.29
N GLU A 68 -16.74 1.14 9.89
CA GLU A 68 -17.58 2.30 10.21
C GLU A 68 -18.97 2.26 9.53
N PRO A 69 -19.09 2.08 8.20
CA PRO A 69 -20.38 1.87 7.56
C PRO A 69 -21.19 0.71 8.14
N ILE A 70 -20.53 -0.42 8.45
CA ILE A 70 -21.21 -1.58 9.06
C ILE A 70 -21.73 -1.21 10.45
N ALA A 71 -20.94 -0.53 11.28
CA ALA A 71 -21.34 -0.17 12.63
C ALA A 71 -22.53 0.79 12.64
N LEU A 72 -22.62 1.71 11.68
CA LEU A 72 -23.75 2.63 11.52
C LEU A 72 -25.03 1.92 11.03
N ALA A 73 -24.89 0.81 10.30
CA ALA A 73 -26.02 0.02 9.81
C ALA A 73 -26.58 -0.96 10.86
N VAL A 74 -25.80 -1.28 11.90
CA VAL A 74 -26.23 -2.12 13.02
C VAL A 74 -27.11 -1.29 13.95
N LYS A 75 -28.28 -1.83 14.32
CA LYS A 75 -29.17 -1.19 15.29
C LYS A 75 -28.43 -1.00 16.63
N ASP A 76 -28.45 0.22 17.15
CA ASP A 76 -27.72 0.62 18.37
C ASP A 76 -26.19 0.43 18.27
N GLY A 77 -25.66 0.36 17.04
CA GLY A 77 -24.25 0.13 16.75
C GLY A 77 -23.34 1.27 17.22
N ASN A 78 -22.15 0.91 17.69
CA ASN A 78 -21.14 1.87 18.16
C ASN A 78 -19.85 1.70 17.36
N VAL A 79 -19.53 2.71 16.53
CA VAL A 79 -18.34 2.71 15.66
C VAL A 79 -17.06 2.43 16.44
N ARG A 80 -16.86 3.10 17.58
CA ARG A 80 -15.66 2.91 18.41
C ARG A 80 -15.58 1.52 19.02
N ALA A 81 -16.71 0.95 19.46
CA ALA A 81 -16.75 -0.39 20.02
C ALA A 81 -16.39 -1.44 18.96
N MET A 82 -16.91 -1.31 17.74
CA MET A 82 -16.60 -2.24 16.65
C MET A 82 -15.18 -2.08 16.10
N GLN A 83 -14.65 -0.85 16.06
CA GLN A 83 -13.23 -0.60 15.77
C GLN A 83 -12.31 -1.22 16.82
N ARG A 84 -12.67 -1.10 18.11
CA ARG A 84 -11.94 -1.76 19.20
C ARG A 84 -12.03 -3.28 19.09
N PHE A 85 -13.17 -3.82 18.67
CA PHE A 85 -13.29 -5.25 18.45
C PHE A 85 -12.25 -5.75 17.45
N VAL A 86 -12.17 -5.15 16.26
CA VAL A 86 -11.22 -5.60 15.23
C VAL A 86 -9.75 -5.35 15.59
N SER A 87 -9.47 -4.35 16.42
CA SER A 87 -8.09 -3.99 16.78
C SER A 87 -7.54 -4.67 18.03
N VAL A 88 -8.37 -4.87 19.06
CA VAL A 88 -7.89 -5.25 20.40
C VAL A 88 -8.77 -6.28 21.13
N ALA A 89 -9.83 -6.82 20.50
CA ALA A 89 -10.59 -7.89 21.15
C ALA A 89 -9.70 -9.10 21.42
N GLN A 90 -9.84 -9.66 22.61
CA GLN A 90 -9.21 -10.92 22.96
C GLN A 90 -10.16 -12.08 22.63
N TRP A 91 -9.64 -13.05 21.91
CA TRP A 91 -10.25 -14.36 21.67
C TRP A 91 -9.17 -15.44 21.80
N ASP A 92 -9.58 -16.70 21.88
CA ASP A 92 -8.66 -17.83 21.86
C ASP A 92 -8.25 -18.16 20.42
N ASP A 93 -7.13 -17.59 19.97
CA ASP A 93 -6.59 -17.79 18.61
C ASP A 93 -6.42 -19.28 18.28
N ASN A 94 -5.95 -20.09 19.23
CA ASN A 94 -5.71 -21.51 19.00
C ASN A 94 -7.02 -22.27 18.82
N ASN A 95 -8.04 -21.95 19.62
CA ASN A 95 -9.35 -22.59 19.49
C ASN A 95 -10.04 -22.18 18.18
N ILE A 96 -10.00 -20.89 17.80
CA ILE A 96 -10.51 -20.41 16.50
C ILE A 96 -9.81 -21.15 15.36
N LEU A 97 -8.48 -21.19 15.35
CA LEU A 97 -7.71 -21.85 14.31
C LEU A 97 -8.00 -23.35 14.25
N SER A 98 -8.14 -24.01 15.40
CA SER A 98 -8.46 -25.44 15.48
C SER A 98 -9.84 -25.73 14.87
N LYS A 99 -10.87 -24.98 15.26
CA LYS A 99 -12.23 -25.12 14.72
C LYS A 99 -12.29 -24.82 13.24
N TYR A 100 -11.69 -23.72 12.81
CA TYR A 100 -11.63 -23.36 11.39
C TYR A 100 -10.94 -24.45 10.55
N ARG A 101 -9.82 -24.99 11.04
CA ARG A 101 -9.13 -26.12 10.38
C ARG A 101 -10.00 -27.37 10.32
N SER A 102 -10.78 -27.67 11.37
CA SER A 102 -11.74 -28.77 11.35
C SER A 102 -12.77 -28.57 10.24
N PHE A 103 -13.41 -27.40 10.16
CA PHE A 103 -14.38 -27.12 9.08
C PHE A 103 -13.77 -27.29 7.69
N VAL A 104 -12.58 -26.70 7.46
CA VAL A 104 -11.88 -26.86 6.18
C VAL A 104 -11.57 -28.33 5.90
N ASN A 105 -11.16 -29.10 6.90
CA ASN A 105 -10.88 -30.53 6.74
C ASN A 105 -12.15 -31.37 6.54
N ASP A 106 -13.26 -31.02 7.19
CA ASP A 106 -14.52 -31.74 7.08
C ASP A 106 -15.16 -31.51 5.70
N ASP A 107 -15.02 -30.28 5.15
CA ASP A 107 -15.59 -29.90 3.85
C ASP A 107 -14.67 -30.24 2.67
N PHE A 108 -13.36 -29.98 2.80
CA PHE A 108 -12.38 -30.12 1.71
C PHE A 108 -11.37 -31.24 1.91
N GLY A 109 -11.33 -31.87 3.08
CA GLY A 109 -10.37 -32.92 3.39
C GLY A 109 -10.65 -34.19 2.61
N SER A 110 -9.59 -34.80 2.10
CA SER A 110 -9.60 -36.11 1.48
C SER A 110 -8.34 -36.85 1.90
N PRO A 111 -8.39 -38.18 2.15
CA PRO A 111 -7.19 -38.98 2.42
C PRO A 111 -6.12 -38.85 1.34
N ASP A 112 -6.53 -38.59 0.10
CA ASP A 112 -5.66 -38.40 -1.06
C ASP A 112 -5.60 -36.93 -1.51
N GLY A 113 -6.18 -36.01 -0.74
CA GLY A 113 -6.24 -34.59 -1.05
C GLY A 113 -4.87 -33.93 -0.90
N ALA A 114 -4.48 -33.14 -1.91
CA ALA A 114 -3.31 -32.27 -1.83
C ALA A 114 -3.80 -30.81 -1.74
N LEU A 115 -3.51 -30.16 -0.61
CA LEU A 115 -3.72 -28.72 -0.47
C LEU A 115 -2.46 -27.99 -0.91
N ILE A 116 -2.58 -27.20 -1.98
CA ILE A 116 -1.50 -26.35 -2.49
C ILE A 116 -1.76 -24.94 -1.98
N PHE A 117 -0.96 -24.49 -1.02
CA PHE A 117 -0.84 -23.07 -0.75
C PHE A 117 0.11 -22.49 -1.80
N ASP A 118 -0.40 -21.50 -2.52
CA ASP A 118 0.38 -20.73 -3.47
C ASP A 118 0.24 -19.25 -3.15
N GLU A 119 1.30 -18.73 -2.58
CA GLU A 119 1.44 -17.37 -2.10
C GLU A 119 1.73 -16.35 -3.21
N SER A 120 1.86 -16.80 -4.47
CA SER A 120 2.03 -15.93 -5.63
C SER A 120 0.70 -15.46 -6.26
N GLY A 121 -0.40 -15.52 -5.51
CA GLY A 121 -1.75 -15.25 -6.01
C GLY A 121 -1.89 -13.93 -6.78
N PHE A 122 -1.30 -12.83 -6.27
CA PHE A 122 -1.33 -11.55 -6.97
C PHE A 122 -0.54 -11.58 -8.28
N LEU A 123 0.67 -12.17 -8.29
CA LEU A 123 1.47 -12.34 -9.49
C LEU A 123 0.72 -13.17 -10.54
N LYS A 124 0.12 -14.30 -10.15
CA LYS A 124 -0.64 -15.13 -11.08
C LYS A 124 -1.82 -14.39 -11.69
N LYS A 125 -2.55 -13.60 -10.89
CA LYS A 125 -3.63 -12.76 -11.41
C LYS A 125 -3.12 -11.71 -12.39
N ALA A 126 -1.97 -11.09 -12.14
CA ALA A 126 -1.32 -10.19 -13.08
C ALA A 126 -0.93 -10.91 -14.39
N GLN A 127 -0.33 -12.09 -14.30
CA GLN A 127 0.07 -12.90 -15.46
C GLN A 127 -1.15 -13.38 -16.28
N ASP A 128 -2.21 -13.84 -15.60
CA ASP A 128 -3.46 -14.25 -16.24
C ASP A 128 -4.12 -13.06 -16.95
N TYR A 129 -4.12 -11.87 -16.33
CA TYR A 129 -4.63 -10.65 -16.94
C TYR A 129 -3.84 -10.29 -18.20
N VAL A 130 -2.50 -10.29 -18.15
CA VAL A 130 -1.64 -10.03 -19.32
C VAL A 130 -1.95 -11.03 -20.45
N LYS A 131 -2.01 -12.32 -20.15
CA LYS A 131 -2.28 -13.37 -21.15
C LYS A 131 -3.67 -13.25 -21.76
N ALA A 132 -4.68 -12.93 -20.95
CA ALA A 132 -6.06 -12.76 -21.42
C ALA A 132 -6.23 -11.53 -22.32
N ASN A 133 -5.43 -10.49 -22.12
CA ASN A 133 -5.53 -9.22 -22.86
C ASN A 133 -4.42 -9.01 -23.90
N ARG A 134 -3.60 -10.02 -24.19
CA ARG A 134 -2.42 -9.90 -25.08
C ARG A 134 -2.69 -9.38 -26.50
N SER A 135 -3.95 -9.39 -26.96
CA SER A 135 -4.35 -8.92 -28.28
C SER A 135 -4.87 -7.47 -28.31
N GLU A 136 -5.02 -6.83 -27.15
CA GLU A 136 -5.58 -5.48 -27.02
C GLU A 136 -4.67 -4.62 -26.13
N PRO A 137 -4.68 -3.28 -26.26
CA PRO A 137 -4.04 -2.41 -25.28
C PRO A 137 -4.63 -2.63 -23.89
N PHE A 138 -3.79 -2.74 -22.87
CA PHE A 138 -4.23 -2.95 -21.49
C PHE A 138 -3.51 -2.02 -20.52
N PHE A 139 -4.15 -1.80 -19.37
CA PHE A 139 -3.57 -1.10 -18.22
C PHE A 139 -3.62 -2.04 -17.01
N LEU A 140 -2.45 -2.28 -16.40
CA LEU A 140 -2.32 -3.10 -15.21
C LEU A 140 -1.74 -2.26 -14.07
N TYR A 141 -2.55 -1.99 -13.06
CA TYR A 141 -2.08 -1.49 -11.77
C TYR A 141 -1.78 -2.68 -10.85
N TYR A 142 -0.49 -3.00 -10.70
CA TYR A 142 -0.03 -4.10 -9.87
C TYR A 142 0.51 -3.61 -8.52
N ALA A 143 -0.39 -3.51 -7.54
CA ALA A 143 -0.06 -3.13 -6.16
C ALA A 143 0.43 -4.34 -5.35
N LEU A 144 1.75 -4.51 -5.26
CA LEU A 144 2.36 -5.52 -4.40
C LEU A 144 2.05 -5.23 -2.92
N GLN A 145 1.81 -6.28 -2.13
CA GLN A 145 1.72 -6.17 -0.68
C GLN A 145 3.10 -5.92 -0.05
N GLN A 146 4.15 -6.46 -0.65
CA GLN A 146 5.51 -6.36 -0.15
C GLN A 146 6.02 -4.90 -0.25
N PRO A 147 6.69 -4.35 0.79
CA PRO A 147 7.09 -4.98 2.06
C PRO A 147 6.20 -4.59 3.26
N HIS A 148 4.92 -4.25 3.05
CA HIS A 148 4.02 -3.81 4.12
C HIS A 148 3.74 -4.96 5.11
N VAL A 149 3.57 -4.61 6.39
CA VAL A 149 3.20 -5.56 7.45
C VAL A 149 1.75 -6.06 7.30
N PRO A 150 1.41 -7.27 7.80
CA PRO A 150 2.31 -8.29 8.33
C PRO A 150 3.17 -8.91 7.21
N ARG A 151 4.49 -8.96 7.42
CA ARG A 151 5.45 -9.42 6.41
C ARG A 151 5.52 -10.94 6.45
N THR A 152 4.84 -11.56 5.51
CA THR A 152 4.61 -13.02 5.46
C THR A 152 5.23 -13.59 4.18
N PRO A 153 6.57 -13.67 4.10
CA PRO A 153 7.23 -14.15 2.88
C PRO A 153 6.83 -15.59 2.58
N SER A 154 6.80 -15.94 1.30
CA SER A 154 6.72 -17.34 0.85
C SER A 154 7.74 -18.23 1.58
N PRO A 155 7.42 -19.51 1.85
CA PRO A 155 8.40 -20.49 2.33
C PRO A 155 9.71 -20.53 1.53
N ARG A 156 9.69 -20.23 0.23
CA ARG A 156 10.91 -20.19 -0.61
C ARG A 156 11.85 -19.02 -0.28
N PHE A 157 11.33 -17.96 0.34
CA PHE A 157 12.07 -16.74 0.68
C PHE A 157 12.35 -16.60 2.17
N VAL A 158 11.69 -17.36 3.04
CA VAL A 158 11.95 -17.32 4.49
C VAL A 158 13.45 -17.56 4.76
N GLY A 159 14.10 -16.58 5.39
CA GLY A 159 15.51 -16.58 5.75
C GLY A 159 16.48 -16.35 4.59
N SER A 160 16.01 -16.17 3.36
CA SER A 160 16.86 -16.04 2.17
C SER A 160 17.65 -14.73 2.13
N SER A 161 17.14 -13.67 2.75
CA SER A 161 17.82 -12.37 2.77
C SER A 161 18.88 -12.24 3.86
N GLY A 162 18.80 -13.06 4.93
CA GLY A 162 19.54 -12.85 6.17
C GLY A 162 19.12 -11.60 6.96
N MET A 163 18.13 -10.82 6.48
CA MET A 163 17.67 -9.56 7.09
C MET A 163 16.24 -9.67 7.67
N GLY A 164 15.86 -10.90 8.03
CA GLY A 164 14.54 -11.21 8.57
C GLY A 164 13.40 -11.08 7.55
N PRO A 165 12.15 -11.24 8.02
CA PRO A 165 10.95 -11.18 7.20
C PRO A 165 10.86 -9.97 6.28
N ARG A 166 11.35 -8.79 6.71
CA ARG A 166 11.38 -7.59 5.86
C ARG A 166 12.30 -7.74 4.66
N GLY A 167 13.51 -8.28 4.83
CA GLY A 167 14.40 -8.55 3.71
C GLY A 167 13.84 -9.63 2.79
N ASP A 168 13.24 -10.67 3.38
CA ASP A 168 12.70 -11.81 2.64
C ASP A 168 11.56 -11.40 1.71
N VAL A 169 10.63 -10.55 2.17
CA VAL A 169 9.55 -10.02 1.31
C VAL A 169 10.06 -9.04 0.25
N ILE A 170 11.22 -8.39 0.45
CA ILE A 170 11.84 -7.55 -0.59
C ILE A 170 12.40 -8.43 -1.70
N LEU A 171 13.08 -9.54 -1.37
CA LEU A 171 13.54 -10.51 -2.37
C LEU A 171 12.36 -11.16 -3.10
N GLU A 172 11.26 -11.41 -2.39
CA GLU A 172 10.02 -11.87 -3.02
C GLU A 172 9.42 -10.85 -3.99
N ALA A 173 9.40 -9.57 -3.61
CA ALA A 173 8.92 -8.49 -4.48
C ALA A 173 9.74 -8.42 -5.77
N ASP A 174 11.07 -8.47 -5.65
CA ASP A 174 12.00 -8.49 -6.79
C ASP A 174 11.74 -9.68 -7.72
N TRP A 175 11.59 -10.88 -7.17
CA TRP A 175 11.24 -12.06 -7.94
C TRP A 175 9.88 -11.93 -8.64
N CYS A 176 8.86 -11.40 -7.96
CA CYS A 176 7.54 -11.18 -8.53
C CYS A 176 7.58 -10.22 -9.73
N VAL A 177 8.35 -9.14 -9.64
CA VAL A 177 8.56 -8.21 -10.75
C VAL A 177 9.28 -8.92 -11.90
N GLY A 178 10.33 -9.69 -11.60
CA GLY A 178 11.07 -10.48 -12.60
C GLY A 178 10.17 -11.46 -13.36
N GLU A 179 9.30 -12.18 -12.67
CA GLU A 179 8.37 -13.11 -13.32
C GLU A 179 7.28 -12.44 -14.15
N LEU A 180 6.85 -11.23 -13.77
CA LEU A 180 5.94 -10.44 -14.61
C LEU A 180 6.65 -9.99 -15.89
N ILE A 181 7.91 -9.54 -15.79
CA ILE A 181 8.74 -9.19 -16.95
C ILE A 181 8.94 -10.42 -17.86
N ASN A 182 9.29 -11.58 -17.29
CA ASN A 182 9.41 -12.84 -18.03
C ASN A 182 8.11 -13.21 -18.77
N THR A 183 6.96 -12.94 -18.15
CA THR A 183 5.66 -13.17 -18.78
C THR A 183 5.45 -12.24 -19.97
N LEU A 184 5.70 -10.93 -19.81
CA LEU A 184 5.61 -9.95 -20.90
C LEU A 184 6.55 -10.30 -22.07
N GLU A 185 7.76 -10.77 -21.77
CA GLU A 185 8.71 -11.23 -22.80
C GLU A 185 8.21 -12.48 -23.52
N SER A 186 7.74 -13.48 -22.78
CA SER A 186 7.26 -14.75 -23.35
C SER A 186 6.00 -14.59 -24.21
N GLU A 187 5.15 -13.62 -23.89
CA GLU A 187 3.96 -13.28 -24.69
C GLU A 187 4.29 -12.27 -25.82
N GLY A 188 5.55 -11.84 -25.97
CA GLY A 188 5.99 -10.93 -27.02
C GLY A 188 5.52 -9.48 -26.86
N LEU A 189 5.18 -9.07 -25.63
CA LEU A 189 4.58 -7.78 -25.30
C LEU A 189 5.59 -6.74 -24.79
N LEU A 190 6.77 -7.18 -24.35
CA LEU A 190 7.74 -6.34 -23.63
C LEU A 190 8.17 -5.08 -24.43
N ASP A 191 8.34 -5.20 -25.75
CA ASP A 191 8.78 -4.09 -26.61
C ASP A 191 7.71 -2.99 -26.78
N ASN A 192 6.44 -3.31 -26.50
CA ASN A 192 5.30 -2.38 -26.56
C ASN A 192 4.64 -2.15 -25.20
N THR A 193 5.41 -2.25 -24.10
CA THR A 193 4.92 -2.03 -22.74
C THR A 193 5.77 -0.97 -22.04
N LEU A 194 5.13 0.14 -21.64
CA LEU A 194 5.69 1.06 -20.66
C LEU A 194 5.48 0.48 -19.25
N ILE A 195 6.58 0.19 -18.56
CA ILE A 195 6.59 -0.28 -17.18
C ILE A 195 7.03 0.89 -16.29
N ILE A 196 6.25 1.15 -15.25
CA ILE A 196 6.57 2.13 -14.21
C ILE A 196 6.61 1.39 -12.87
N PHE A 197 7.76 1.45 -12.19
CA PHE A 197 7.96 0.86 -10.87
C PHE A 197 8.19 1.97 -9.84
N SER A 198 7.41 1.96 -8.76
CA SER A 198 7.54 2.92 -7.67
C SER A 198 7.02 2.35 -6.33
N SER A 199 7.13 3.14 -5.26
CA SER A 199 6.60 2.85 -3.92
C SER A 199 5.59 3.92 -3.53
N ASP A 200 4.54 3.57 -2.79
CA ASP A 200 3.51 4.51 -2.31
C ASP A 200 4.05 5.58 -1.36
N ASN A 201 4.98 5.20 -0.49
CA ASN A 201 5.64 6.09 0.46
C ASN A 201 7.03 5.58 0.86
N GLY A 202 7.69 6.36 1.71
CA GLY A 202 8.94 6.03 2.38
C GLY A 202 8.92 4.77 3.25
N PRO A 203 10.10 4.28 3.69
CA PRO A 203 10.21 3.03 4.42
C PRO A 203 9.80 3.17 5.89
N VAL A 204 9.44 2.04 6.49
CA VAL A 204 9.27 1.84 7.94
C VAL A 204 9.81 0.47 8.32
N LEU A 205 10.45 0.38 9.50
CA LEU A 205 10.97 -0.90 10.03
C LEU A 205 9.93 -1.59 10.90
N ASN A 206 9.62 -1.03 12.06
CA ASN A 206 8.53 -1.52 12.90
C ASN A 206 7.26 -0.71 12.59
N ASP A 207 6.21 -1.40 12.11
CA ASP A 207 4.92 -0.78 11.78
C ASP A 207 3.76 -1.52 12.47
N GLY A 208 3.98 -2.01 13.69
CA GLY A 208 2.94 -2.60 14.54
C GLY A 208 3.07 -4.10 14.82
N TYR A 209 4.09 -4.77 14.28
CA TYR A 209 4.36 -6.19 14.52
C TYR A 209 5.82 -6.39 14.92
N TYR A 210 6.06 -7.34 15.83
CA TYR A 210 7.40 -7.81 16.17
C TYR A 210 7.80 -8.91 15.18
N ASP A 211 8.40 -8.50 14.05
CA ASP A 211 8.80 -9.39 12.95
C ASP A 211 10.31 -9.40 12.71
N ASP A 212 11.10 -9.11 13.74
CA ASP A 212 12.57 -9.01 13.72
C ASP A 212 13.15 -7.97 12.72
N ALA A 213 12.34 -7.12 12.09
CA ALA A 213 12.83 -6.21 11.05
C ALA A 213 13.82 -5.17 11.57
N VAL A 214 13.75 -4.80 12.85
CA VAL A 214 14.72 -3.88 13.48
C VAL A 214 15.97 -4.65 13.88
N GLU A 215 15.79 -5.82 14.50
CA GLU A 215 16.83 -6.66 15.08
C GLU A 215 17.73 -7.29 14.02
N LYS A 216 17.15 -7.67 12.86
CA LYS A 216 17.85 -8.29 11.74
C LYS A 216 18.24 -7.31 10.63
N LEU A 217 18.10 -6.00 10.86
CA LEU A 217 18.41 -4.99 9.84
C LEU A 217 19.87 -5.04 9.36
N GLY A 218 20.80 -5.42 10.24
CA GLY A 218 22.23 -5.32 9.98
C GLY A 218 22.63 -3.88 9.66
N ASP A 219 23.46 -3.71 8.62
CA ASP A 219 23.93 -2.39 8.17
C ASP A 219 23.02 -1.76 7.09
N HIS A 220 21.87 -2.38 6.78
CA HIS A 220 20.95 -1.86 5.77
C HIS A 220 20.34 -0.53 6.21
N ARG A 221 20.33 0.45 5.30
CA ARG A 221 19.71 1.76 5.50
C ARG A 221 18.52 1.91 4.54
N PRO A 222 17.28 1.59 4.98
CA PRO A 222 16.10 1.65 4.11
C PRO A 222 15.86 3.02 3.47
N ALA A 223 16.11 4.09 4.21
CA ALA A 223 15.97 5.47 3.74
C ALA A 223 17.24 6.00 3.05
N GLY A 224 18.29 5.18 2.94
CA GLY A 224 19.60 5.62 2.47
C GLY A 224 20.14 6.81 3.29
N PRO A 225 20.60 7.90 2.64
CA PRO A 225 21.10 9.09 3.33
C PRO A 225 19.98 10.03 3.82
N LEU A 226 18.72 9.76 3.46
CA LEU A 226 17.58 10.64 3.72
C LEU A 226 17.14 10.55 5.19
N ARG A 227 16.51 11.63 5.68
CA ARG A 227 15.98 11.72 7.04
C ARG A 227 14.50 11.37 7.08
N GLY A 228 14.06 10.74 8.17
CA GLY A 228 12.68 10.32 8.38
C GLY A 228 12.35 8.94 7.79
N GLY A 229 11.10 8.76 7.39
CA GLY A 229 10.53 7.54 6.82
C GLY A 229 9.02 7.72 6.68
N LYS A 230 8.26 6.63 6.52
CA LYS A 230 6.78 6.67 6.52
C LYS A 230 6.27 7.57 7.65
N TYR A 231 5.23 8.38 7.39
CA TYR A 231 4.65 9.39 8.29
C TYR A 231 5.44 10.70 8.48
N SER A 232 6.64 10.82 7.90
CA SER A 232 7.51 11.99 8.04
C SER A 232 7.30 13.06 6.98
N LEU A 233 7.51 14.32 7.36
CA LEU A 233 7.65 15.45 6.42
C LEU A 233 9.07 15.62 5.87
N PHE A 234 10.05 14.85 6.37
CA PHE A 234 11.40 14.83 5.81
C PHE A 234 11.46 13.97 4.52
N GLU A 235 12.54 14.13 3.73
CA GLU A 235 12.70 13.56 2.38
C GLU A 235 12.41 12.05 2.34
N ALA A 236 12.84 11.28 3.35
CA ALA A 236 12.62 9.83 3.33
C ALA A 236 11.15 9.42 3.48
N GLY A 237 10.23 10.34 3.80
CA GLY A 237 8.80 10.04 3.90
C GLY A 237 8.09 9.92 2.55
N THR A 238 8.54 10.68 1.55
CA THR A 238 7.89 10.79 0.24
C THR A 238 8.82 10.57 -0.95
N ARG A 239 10.15 10.65 -0.76
CA ARG A 239 11.13 10.33 -1.80
C ARG A 239 11.29 8.82 -1.92
N VAL A 240 10.73 8.28 -3.00
CA VAL A 240 10.63 6.84 -3.27
C VAL A 240 11.44 6.44 -4.51
N PRO A 241 11.77 5.15 -4.67
CA PRO A 241 12.23 4.63 -5.96
C PRO A 241 11.20 4.95 -7.05
N PHE A 242 11.66 5.35 -8.22
CA PHE A 242 10.83 5.58 -9.39
C PHE A 242 11.64 5.22 -10.64
N ILE A 243 11.18 4.20 -11.36
CA ILE A 243 11.85 3.67 -12.56
C ILE A 243 10.82 3.59 -13.67
N THR A 244 11.15 4.15 -14.84
CA THR A 244 10.42 3.92 -16.09
C THR A 244 11.23 3.01 -16.99
N TYR A 245 10.56 2.10 -17.67
CA TYR A 245 11.19 1.15 -18.59
C TYR A 245 10.28 0.93 -19.79
N TRP A 246 10.84 1.07 -20.98
CA TRP A 246 10.16 0.69 -22.22
C TRP A 246 11.21 0.28 -23.24
N LYS A 247 11.30 -1.03 -23.48
CA LYS A 247 12.33 -1.61 -24.33
C LYS A 247 12.29 -1.00 -25.74
N GLY A 248 13.43 -0.50 -26.20
CA GLY A 248 13.59 0.15 -27.50
C GLY A 248 13.05 1.58 -27.61
N ASN A 249 12.41 2.11 -26.56
CA ASN A 249 11.84 3.46 -26.54
C ASN A 249 12.50 4.38 -25.50
N ILE A 250 13.04 3.82 -24.42
CA ILE A 250 13.78 4.53 -23.37
C ILE A 250 15.23 4.05 -23.38
N GLU A 251 16.17 5.00 -23.49
CA GLU A 251 17.60 4.72 -23.32
C GLU A 251 17.97 4.66 -21.83
N PRO A 252 18.87 3.74 -21.41
CA PRO A 252 19.29 3.66 -20.01
C PRO A 252 19.94 4.97 -19.52
N GLY A 253 19.46 5.50 -18.40
CA GLY A 253 19.97 6.74 -17.84
C GLY A 253 19.49 6.98 -16.40
N ILE A 254 19.98 8.08 -15.82
CA ILE A 254 19.53 8.60 -14.53
C ILE A 254 19.13 10.04 -14.78
N SER A 255 17.93 10.42 -14.30
CA SER A 255 17.42 11.78 -14.38
C SER A 255 17.27 12.36 -12.97
N ASP A 256 17.68 13.62 -12.80
CA ASP A 256 17.47 14.41 -11.59
C ASP A 256 16.17 15.24 -11.66
N ALA A 257 15.38 15.08 -12.74
CA ALA A 257 14.11 15.78 -12.92
C ALA A 257 13.16 15.49 -11.74
N MET A 258 12.61 16.56 -11.15
CA MET A 258 11.62 16.41 -10.08
C MET A 258 10.29 15.94 -10.68
N VAL A 259 9.76 14.83 -10.19
CA VAL A 259 8.48 14.27 -10.63
C VAL A 259 7.61 13.92 -9.43
N SER A 260 6.30 13.88 -9.63
CA SER A 260 5.32 13.38 -8.65
C SER A 260 4.57 12.18 -9.20
N GLN A 261 4.14 11.27 -8.33
CA GLN A 261 3.20 10.22 -8.72
C GLN A 261 1.86 10.79 -9.23
N LEU A 262 1.51 12.02 -8.82
CA LEU A 262 0.36 12.73 -9.36
C LEU A 262 0.48 12.96 -10.87
N ASP A 263 1.69 13.13 -11.41
CA ASP A 263 1.94 13.44 -12.82
C ASP A 263 1.68 12.24 -13.74
N LEU A 264 1.54 11.03 -13.17
CA LEU A 264 1.21 9.84 -13.94
C LEU A 264 -0.13 9.98 -14.66
N LEU A 265 -1.14 10.62 -14.05
CA LEU A 265 -2.46 10.74 -14.66
C LEU A 265 -2.42 11.53 -15.97
N SER A 266 -1.97 12.78 -15.94
CA SER A 266 -1.90 13.63 -17.13
C SER A 266 -0.90 13.09 -18.17
N SER A 267 0.23 12.54 -17.73
CA SER A 267 1.25 12.01 -18.65
C SER A 267 0.79 10.74 -19.36
N LEU A 268 0.09 9.84 -18.67
CA LEU A 268 -0.48 8.64 -19.29
C LEU A 268 -1.70 8.97 -20.15
N ALA A 269 -2.48 10.00 -19.80
CA ALA A 269 -3.55 10.51 -20.64
C ALA A 269 -3.00 11.00 -22.00
N GLU A 270 -1.92 11.78 -21.99
CA GLU A 270 -1.22 12.20 -23.22
C GLU A 270 -0.74 10.99 -24.03
N LEU A 271 -0.14 10.00 -23.37
CA LEU A 271 0.36 8.78 -24.03
C LEU A 271 -0.73 8.03 -24.80
N VAL A 272 -1.96 7.99 -24.28
CA VAL A 272 -3.09 7.27 -24.90
C VAL A 272 -4.01 8.18 -25.73
N GLY A 273 -3.67 9.47 -25.87
CA GLY A 273 -4.47 10.45 -26.62
C GLY A 273 -5.79 10.82 -25.95
N SER A 274 -5.83 10.84 -24.61
CA SER A 274 -6.98 11.25 -23.81
C SER A 274 -6.86 12.71 -23.35
N ASP A 275 -7.99 13.43 -23.31
CA ASP A 275 -8.05 14.81 -22.80
C ASP A 275 -8.20 14.89 -21.27
N GLU A 276 -8.28 13.74 -20.56
CA GLU A 276 -8.40 13.68 -19.11
C GLU A 276 -7.16 14.23 -18.41
N LYS A 277 -7.33 15.19 -17.50
CA LYS A 277 -6.21 15.84 -16.79
C LYS A 277 -6.50 15.97 -15.30
N GLY A 278 -5.49 15.69 -14.48
CA GLY A 278 -5.53 15.98 -13.05
C GLY A 278 -5.25 17.45 -12.79
N ARG A 279 -5.99 18.08 -11.87
CA ARG A 279 -5.81 19.51 -11.53
C ARG A 279 -4.38 19.83 -11.08
N ASP A 280 -3.75 18.93 -10.33
CA ASP A 280 -2.39 19.08 -9.79
C ASP A 280 -1.37 18.15 -10.48
N SER A 281 -1.77 17.55 -11.61
CA SER A 281 -1.00 16.60 -12.39
C SER A 281 -0.42 17.29 -13.62
N ASP A 282 0.90 17.48 -13.64
CA ASP A 282 1.60 18.03 -14.80
C ASP A 282 1.81 16.91 -15.84
N ASP A 283 1.74 17.27 -17.12
CA ASP A 283 2.17 16.35 -18.19
C ASP A 283 3.70 16.36 -18.28
N LEU A 284 4.29 15.23 -17.89
CA LEU A 284 5.72 14.97 -17.87
C LEU A 284 6.06 13.70 -18.68
N LEU A 285 5.26 13.36 -19.70
CA LEU A 285 5.48 12.17 -20.53
C LEU A 285 6.90 12.13 -21.11
N ASP A 286 7.39 13.25 -21.63
CA ASP A 286 8.76 13.33 -22.18
C ASP A 286 9.84 13.09 -21.11
N VAL A 287 9.59 13.45 -19.84
CA VAL A 287 10.50 13.14 -18.73
C VAL A 287 10.48 11.64 -18.44
N PHE A 288 9.29 11.05 -18.36
CA PHE A 288 9.14 9.61 -18.11
C PHE A 288 9.71 8.75 -19.25
N LEU A 289 9.76 9.27 -20.47
CA LEU A 289 10.38 8.63 -21.63
C LEU A 289 11.88 8.95 -21.81
N GLY A 290 12.49 9.71 -20.89
CA GLY A 290 13.91 10.08 -20.97
C GLY A 290 14.26 11.05 -22.10
N LYS A 291 13.28 11.79 -22.63
CA LYS A 291 13.44 12.79 -23.71
C LYS A 291 13.66 14.21 -23.17
N SER A 292 13.38 14.43 -21.89
CA SER A 292 13.52 15.73 -21.22
C SER A 292 14.05 15.54 -19.80
N GLU A 293 14.93 16.45 -19.37
CA GLU A 293 15.40 16.56 -17.98
C GLU A 293 14.62 17.62 -17.18
N LYS A 294 13.60 18.23 -17.79
CA LYS A 294 12.83 19.30 -17.19
C LYS A 294 11.57 18.75 -16.52
N GLY A 295 11.69 18.44 -15.23
CA GLY A 295 10.57 18.09 -14.36
C GLY A 295 9.83 19.30 -13.77
N ARG A 296 9.14 19.07 -12.66
CA ARG A 296 8.45 20.10 -11.87
C ARG A 296 9.46 21.07 -11.25
N ASP A 297 9.04 22.34 -11.12
CA ASP A 297 9.82 23.33 -10.37
C ASP A 297 9.57 23.22 -8.86
N GLN A 298 8.39 22.71 -8.47
CA GLN A 298 7.92 22.69 -7.08
C GLN A 298 6.92 21.56 -6.82
N ILE A 299 6.84 21.12 -5.56
CA ILE A 299 5.91 20.09 -5.11
C ILE A 299 5.51 20.32 -3.64
N VAL A 300 4.27 19.99 -3.31
CA VAL A 300 3.81 19.89 -1.91
C VAL A 300 3.87 18.43 -1.50
N LEU A 301 4.51 18.17 -0.36
CA LEU A 301 4.60 16.85 0.26
C LEU A 301 3.58 16.78 1.40
N GLU A 302 2.99 15.62 1.66
CA GLU A 302 2.02 15.45 2.74
C GLU A 302 2.34 14.25 3.63
N ALA A 303 2.18 14.42 4.95
CA ALA A 303 2.23 13.34 5.92
C ALA A 303 1.20 13.55 7.03
N THR A 304 0.11 12.76 7.00
CA THR A 304 -0.97 12.81 8.02
C THR A 304 -1.51 14.24 8.17
N SER A 305 -2.08 14.80 7.10
CA SER A 305 -2.66 16.15 6.98
C SER A 305 -1.72 17.35 7.22
N ARG A 306 -0.44 17.10 7.49
CA ARG A 306 0.62 18.11 7.53
C ARG A 306 1.31 18.13 6.19
N THR A 307 1.77 19.30 5.76
CA THR A 307 2.42 19.46 4.47
C THR A 307 3.79 20.10 4.60
N ALA A 308 4.69 19.75 3.69
CA ALA A 308 5.96 20.40 3.46
C ALA A 308 6.03 20.87 2.01
N PHE A 309 6.96 21.76 1.72
CA PHE A 309 7.10 22.36 0.40
C PHE A 309 8.51 22.21 -0.12
N ARG A 310 8.64 21.77 -1.37
CA ARG A 310 9.91 21.73 -2.08
C ARG A 310 9.83 22.60 -3.33
N GLN A 311 10.86 23.39 -3.57
CA GLN A 311 11.02 24.19 -4.77
C GLN A 311 12.50 24.19 -5.17
N GLY A 312 12.81 23.60 -6.33
CA GLY A 312 14.18 23.30 -6.74
C GLY A 312 14.97 22.55 -5.66
N ASP A 313 16.10 23.12 -5.25
CA ASP A 313 17.01 22.57 -4.23
C ASP A 313 16.53 22.81 -2.78
N TRP A 314 15.44 23.55 -2.57
CA TRP A 314 15.02 23.97 -1.22
C TRP A 314 13.81 23.19 -0.73
N ALA A 315 13.85 22.77 0.54
CA ALA A 315 12.73 22.19 1.26
C ALA A 315 12.39 23.04 2.48
N MET A 316 11.09 23.27 2.69
CA MET A 316 10.56 24.04 3.81
C MET A 316 9.46 23.25 4.51
N ILE A 317 9.52 23.19 5.84
CA ILE A 317 8.48 22.56 6.67
C ILE A 317 7.89 23.65 7.58
N PRO A 318 6.57 23.93 7.48
CA PRO A 318 5.87 24.82 8.39
C PRO A 318 5.92 24.34 9.85
N PRO A 319 5.66 25.23 10.82
CA PRO A 319 5.57 24.85 12.22
C PRO A 319 4.33 23.98 12.48
N TYR A 320 4.54 22.88 13.19
CA TYR A 320 3.50 21.93 13.60
C TYR A 320 3.66 21.56 15.07
N GLY A 321 2.54 21.55 15.79
CA GLY A 321 2.49 21.04 17.16
C GLY A 321 2.61 19.51 17.23
N GLY A 322 2.70 18.98 18.45
CA GLY A 322 2.76 17.54 18.69
C GLY A 322 4.18 16.99 18.82
N PRO A 323 4.32 15.65 18.91
CA PRO A 323 5.62 15.02 19.09
C PRO A 323 6.48 15.14 17.84
N SER A 324 7.78 15.40 18.01
CA SER A 324 8.76 15.40 16.90
C SER A 324 9.08 13.99 16.40
N VAL A 325 8.84 12.96 17.21
CA VAL A 325 9.08 11.54 16.89
C VAL A 325 7.86 10.71 17.26
N ASN A 326 7.39 9.88 16.33
CA ASN A 326 6.45 8.81 16.66
C ASN A 326 7.22 7.64 17.28
N LYS A 327 7.09 7.47 18.60
CA LYS A 327 7.82 6.45 19.36
C LYS A 327 7.38 5.02 19.06
N TYR A 328 6.17 4.80 18.54
CA TYR A 328 5.67 3.45 18.23
C TYR A 328 6.39 2.83 17.03
N VAL A 329 6.71 3.67 16.04
CA VAL A 329 7.39 3.26 14.79
C VAL A 329 8.83 3.79 14.68
N ASN A 330 9.26 4.56 15.69
CA ASN A 330 10.56 5.22 15.79
C ASN A 330 10.91 6.09 14.57
N ILE A 331 9.97 6.91 14.11
CA ILE A 331 10.16 7.83 12.97
C ILE A 331 10.06 9.29 13.41
N GLU A 332 11.03 10.11 13.00
CA GLU A 332 10.95 11.57 13.10
C GLU A 332 9.86 12.11 12.17
N LEU A 333 8.93 12.88 12.71
CA LEU A 333 7.72 13.33 12.01
C LEU A 333 7.89 14.66 11.27
N GLY A 334 8.96 15.39 11.54
CA GLY A 334 9.18 16.76 11.05
C GLY A 334 8.37 17.83 11.78
N ASN A 335 7.77 17.52 12.93
CA ASN A 335 7.09 18.51 13.76
C ASN A 335 8.09 19.35 14.55
N ASP A 336 8.01 20.67 14.39
CA ASP A 336 8.73 21.67 15.19
C ASP A 336 7.84 22.91 15.40
N LYS A 337 8.12 23.69 16.44
CA LYS A 337 7.39 24.94 16.71
C LYS A 337 7.81 26.08 15.78
N GLU A 338 8.98 25.96 15.17
CA GLU A 338 9.55 26.91 14.25
C GLU A 338 9.50 26.40 12.81
N TYR A 339 9.62 27.30 11.85
CA TYR A 339 9.87 26.92 10.46
C TYR A 339 11.20 26.18 10.33
N GLN A 340 11.22 25.20 9.43
CA GLN A 340 12.44 24.52 9.03
C GLN A 340 12.72 24.79 7.56
N LEU A 341 13.98 25.07 7.22
CA LEU A 341 14.44 25.33 5.86
C LEU A 341 15.74 24.55 5.60
N TYR A 342 15.79 23.80 4.50
CA TYR A 342 16.93 22.98 4.12
C TYR A 342 17.29 23.19 2.65
N ASN A 343 18.59 23.17 2.35
CA ASN A 343 19.10 23.08 0.98
C ASN A 343 19.48 21.62 0.71
N LEU A 344 18.69 20.91 -0.08
CA LEU A 344 18.82 19.48 -0.34
C LEU A 344 20.03 19.14 -1.22
N LYS A 345 20.55 20.10 -1.97
CA LYS A 345 21.77 19.92 -2.77
C LYS A 345 23.03 19.89 -1.91
N GLU A 346 23.04 20.67 -0.83
CA GLU A 346 24.15 20.72 0.12
C GLU A 346 23.97 19.75 1.30
N ASP A 347 22.72 19.47 1.67
CA ASP A 347 22.35 18.68 2.85
C ASP A 347 21.09 17.83 2.56
N ILE A 348 21.29 16.76 1.78
CA ILE A 348 20.22 15.80 1.44
C ILE A 348 19.65 15.08 2.68
N GLY A 349 20.43 15.04 3.78
CA GLY A 349 20.04 14.44 5.04
C GLY A 349 19.28 15.41 5.96
N GLN A 350 19.05 16.66 5.56
CA GLN A 350 18.31 17.66 6.32
C GLN A 350 18.78 17.78 7.79
N GLN A 351 20.09 17.83 7.98
CA GLN A 351 20.74 17.90 9.28
C GLN A 351 20.82 19.33 9.82
N LYS A 352 20.93 20.34 8.94
CA LYS A 352 21.12 21.74 9.32
C LYS A 352 19.92 22.60 8.89
N ASN A 353 19.11 23.01 9.87
CA ASN A 353 18.04 23.98 9.64
C ASN A 353 18.64 25.38 9.39
N LEU A 354 18.31 25.97 8.23
CA LEU A 354 18.79 27.28 7.78
C LEU A 354 17.78 28.41 7.98
N ALA A 355 16.59 28.13 8.55
CA ALA A 355 15.49 29.10 8.67
C ALA A 355 15.92 30.42 9.33
N GLN A 356 16.70 30.35 10.42
CA GLN A 356 17.17 31.55 11.13
C GLN A 356 18.33 32.25 10.42
N SER A 357 19.21 31.50 9.75
CA SER A 357 20.39 32.06 9.07
C SER A 357 20.10 32.54 7.65
N ASN A 358 18.93 32.21 7.09
CA ASN A 358 18.54 32.55 5.72
C ASN A 358 17.07 32.97 5.66
N MET A 359 16.74 34.06 6.36
CA MET A 359 15.38 34.57 6.47
C MET A 359 14.78 35.01 5.13
N GLU A 360 15.59 35.62 4.24
CA GLU A 360 15.13 36.03 2.91
C GLU A 360 14.64 34.82 2.10
N LYS A 361 15.40 33.72 2.08
CA LYS A 361 14.96 32.51 1.36
C LYS A 361 13.76 31.84 2.03
N LEU A 362 13.69 31.89 3.36
CA LEU A 362 12.53 31.38 4.09
C LEU A 362 11.24 32.13 3.70
N GLU A 363 11.29 33.46 3.65
CA GLU A 363 10.15 34.30 3.25
C GLU A 363 9.70 34.02 1.82
N GLU A 364 10.66 33.83 0.90
CA GLU A 364 10.38 33.41 -0.49
C GLU A 364 9.63 32.06 -0.53
N MET A 365 10.14 31.05 0.18
CA MET A 365 9.53 29.71 0.24
C MET A 365 8.13 29.74 0.87
N ILE A 366 7.91 30.56 1.91
CA ILE A 366 6.60 30.74 2.56
C ILE A 366 5.60 31.37 1.57
N ALA A 367 6.02 32.41 0.84
CA ALA A 367 5.15 33.07 -0.13
C ALA A 367 4.76 32.12 -1.28
N ALA A 368 5.73 31.37 -1.82
CA ALA A 368 5.47 30.37 -2.86
C ALA A 368 4.54 29.25 -2.37
N TYR A 369 4.78 28.74 -1.17
CA TYR A 369 3.93 27.70 -0.56
C TYR A 369 2.48 28.17 -0.37
N LYS A 370 2.26 29.38 0.17
CA LYS A 370 0.91 29.94 0.35
C LYS A 370 0.16 30.13 -0.96
N LYS A 371 0.86 30.42 -2.05
CA LYS A 371 0.25 30.55 -3.38
C LYS A 371 -0.36 29.23 -3.87
N ILE A 372 0.23 28.09 -3.49
CA ILE A 372 -0.22 26.75 -3.90
C ILE A 372 -1.25 26.21 -2.92
N ARG A 373 -0.90 26.18 -1.63
CA ARG A 373 -1.72 25.57 -0.57
C ARG A 373 -2.90 26.45 -0.14
N GLY A 374 -2.86 27.74 -0.47
CA GLY A 374 -3.81 28.76 -0.01
C GLY A 374 -3.44 29.34 1.37
N GLU A 375 -4.05 30.47 1.72
CA GLU A 375 -3.98 31.06 3.06
C GLU A 375 -5.04 30.39 3.93
N GLY A 376 -4.68 29.31 4.64
CA GLY A 376 -5.65 28.55 5.40
C GLY A 376 -5.02 27.58 6.40
N ALA A 377 -4.78 28.07 7.62
CA ALA A 377 -5.19 27.35 8.80
C ALA A 377 -6.58 27.86 9.17
N GLU A 378 -7.57 27.67 8.29
CA GLU A 378 -8.94 27.77 8.78
C GLU A 378 -9.04 26.70 9.86
N VAL A 379 -9.43 27.14 11.06
CA VAL A 379 -9.93 26.25 12.08
C VAL A 379 -11.04 25.47 11.39
N VAL A 380 -10.74 24.23 10.99
CA VAL A 380 -11.77 23.29 10.56
C VAL A 380 -12.58 23.11 11.83
N GLU A 381 -13.73 23.79 11.91
CA GLU A 381 -14.69 23.55 12.98
C GLU A 381 -14.92 22.05 13.01
N GLU A 382 -14.74 21.45 14.18
CA GLU A 382 -15.11 20.05 14.40
C GLU A 382 -16.55 19.91 13.88
N MET A 383 -16.76 19.11 12.83
CA MET A 383 -18.11 18.77 12.44
C MET A 383 -18.77 18.11 13.65
N GLU A 384 -19.73 18.80 14.27
CA GLU A 384 -20.71 18.15 15.13
C GLU A 384 -21.50 17.19 14.23
N LEU A 385 -21.07 15.93 14.23
CA LEU A 385 -21.84 14.83 13.67
C LEU A 385 -23.17 14.79 14.45
N LYS A 386 -24.24 15.29 13.83
CA LYS A 386 -25.61 15.20 14.37
C LYS A 386 -26.14 13.78 14.37
#